data_AF-A0A315ZYU9-F1
#
_entry.id   AF-A0A315ZYU9-F1
#
_cell.length_a   1.000
_cell.length_b   1.000
_cell.length_c   1.000
_cell.angle_alpha   90.00
_cell.angle_beta   90.00
_cell.angle_gamma   90.00
#
_symmetry.space_group_name_H-M   'P 1'
#
loop_
_entity.id
_entity.type
_entity.pdbx_description
1 polymer ?
#
loop_
_entity_poly.entity_id
_entity_poly.type
_entity_poly.pdbx_seq_one_letter_code
_entity_poly.pdbx_strand_id
1 'polypeptide(L)'
;MNAKIERVKKEIDKTKEKISEFQAKLRELEKQKTEFENMEIVEAVRGMDISLADLATLLKTAKTGGATSGQLGPKSTNQEQEETEE
;
A
#
# COMPACT_ATOMS: atom_id res chain seq x y z
N MET A 1 36.81 33.72 3.19
CA MET A 1 35.49 33.05 3.12
C MET A 1 34.65 33.50 4.32
N ASN A 2 33.36 33.78 4.16
CA ASN A 2 32.51 34.29 5.25
C ASN A 2 32.15 33.14 6.23
N ALA A 3 32.56 33.25 7.49
CA ALA A 3 32.35 32.20 8.50
C ALA A 3 30.88 31.85 8.75
N LYS A 4 29.95 32.80 8.54
CA LYS A 4 28.50 32.52 8.63
C LYS A 4 28.04 31.63 7.47
N ILE A 5 28.55 31.87 6.27
CA ILE A 5 28.23 31.06 5.08
C ILE A 5 28.71 29.63 5.28
N GLU A 6 29.93 29.43 5.79
CA GLU A 6 30.48 28.08 6.02
C GLU A 6 29.69 27.32 7.11
N ARG A 7 29.21 28.01 8.15
CA ARG A 7 28.33 27.39 9.15
C ARG A 7 27.01 26.93 8.53
N VAL A 8 26.36 27.79 7.73
CA VAL A 8 25.10 27.45 7.06
C VAL A 8 25.28 26.29 6.08
N LYS A 9 26.37 26.26 5.29
CA LYS A 9 26.68 25.12 4.41
C LYS A 9 26.77 23.81 5.19
N LYS A 10 27.48 23.80 6.32
CA LYS A 10 27.61 22.61 7.17
C LYS A 10 26.25 22.14 7.73
N GLU A 11 25.36 23.07 8.07
CA GLU A 11 24.01 22.72 8.52
C GLU A 11 23.13 22.18 7.39
N ILE A 12 23.27 22.73 6.18
CA ILE A 12 22.61 22.19 4.98
C ILE A 12 23.05 20.75 4.73
N ASP A 13 24.35 20.48 4.74
CA ASP A 13 24.88 19.15 4.44
C ASP A 13 24.44 18.11 5.49
N LYS A 14 24.48 18.46 6.78
CA LYS A 14 23.92 17.63 7.85
C LYS A 14 22.42 17.37 7.70
N THR A 15 21.67 18.38 7.27
CA THR A 15 20.23 18.25 7.04
C THR A 15 19.96 17.30 5.88
N LYS A 16 20.73 17.39 4.79
CA LYS A 16 20.63 16.46 3.65
C LYS A 16 20.94 15.02 4.07
N GLU A 17 21.99 14.81 4.85
CA GLU A 17 22.33 13.48 5.38
C GLU A 17 21.17 12.91 6.20
N LYS A 18 20.61 13.70 7.12
CA LYS A 18 19.45 13.29 7.94
C LYS A 18 18.20 13.01 7.11
N ILE A 19 17.97 13.77 6.03
CA ILE A 19 16.88 13.50 5.08
C ILE A 19 17.09 12.14 4.42
N SER A 20 18.30 11.83 3.95
CA SER A 20 18.61 10.55 3.33
C SER A 20 18.41 9.38 4.29
N GLU A 21 18.81 9.52 5.56
CA GLU A 21 18.54 8.54 6.62
C GLU A 21 17.04 8.30 6.82
N PHE A 22 16.25 9.37 6.93
CA PHE A 22 14.80 9.24 7.10
C PHE A 22 14.10 8.65 5.87
N GLN A 23 14.56 8.96 4.66
CA GLN A 23 14.05 8.34 3.45
C GLN A 23 14.37 6.85 3.37
N ALA A 24 15.56 6.43 3.84
CA ALA A 24 15.89 5.01 3.94
C ALA A 24 14.99 4.29 4.95
N LYS A 25 14.78 4.89 6.12
CA LYS A 25 13.85 4.37 7.13
C LYS A 25 12.41 4.29 6.61
N LEU A 26 11.96 5.28 5.86
CA LEU A 26 10.61 5.28 5.26
C LEU A 26 10.43 4.09 4.32
N ARG A 27 11.37 3.85 3.40
CA ARG A 27 11.30 2.70 2.48
C ARG A 27 11.25 1.36 3.21
N GLU A 28 12.01 1.22 4.30
CA GLU A 28 11.98 0.01 5.11
C GLU A 28 10.62 -0.18 5.80
N LEU A 29 10.04 0.88 6.35
CA LEU A 29 8.71 0.83 6.97
C LEU A 29 7.62 0.49 5.95
N GLU A 30 7.67 1.06 4.75
CA GLU A 30 6.74 0.74 3.66
C GLU A 30 6.86 -0.72 3.24
N LYS A 31 8.09 -1.24 3.14
CA LYS A 31 8.33 -2.66 2.86
C LYS A 31 7.77 -3.56 3.97
N GLN A 32 8.04 -3.25 5.23
CA GLN A 32 7.53 -4.01 6.38
C GLN A 32 6.00 -4.01 6.43
N LYS A 33 5.37 -2.87 6.15
CA LYS A 33 3.90 -2.77 6.03
C LYS A 33 3.38 -3.77 4.99
N THR A 34 3.95 -3.78 3.79
CA THR A 34 3.55 -4.71 2.74
C THR A 34 3.79 -6.18 3.11
N GLU A 35 4.91 -6.47 3.80
CA GLU A 35 5.18 -7.82 4.30
C GLU A 35 4.13 -8.29 5.33
N PHE A 36 3.71 -7.40 6.24
CA PHE A 36 2.64 -7.71 7.20
C PHE A 36 1.28 -7.92 6.53
N GLU A 37 0.90 -7.04 5.59
CA GLU A 37 -0.36 -7.20 4.83
C GLU A 37 -0.38 -8.53 4.06
N ASN A 38 0.75 -8.92 3.45
CA ASN A 38 0.88 -10.22 2.80
C ASN A 38 0.78 -11.39 3.78
N MET A 39 1.35 -11.26 4.97
CA MET A 39 1.27 -12.27 6.02
C MET A 39 -0.17 -12.46 6.50
N GLU A 40 -0.89 -11.35 6.73
CA GLU A 40 -2.31 -11.38 7.13
C GLU A 40 -3.18 -12.09 6.09
N ILE A 41 -2.92 -11.87 4.79
CA ILE A 41 -3.61 -12.59 3.71
C ILE A 41 -3.33 -14.10 3.81
N VAL A 42 -2.07 -14.49 4.02
CA VAL A 42 -1.69 -15.92 4.15
C VAL A 42 -2.33 -16.55 5.38
N GLU A 43 -2.36 -15.85 6.51
CA GLU A 43 -3.01 -16.32 7.74
C GLU A 43 -4.51 -16.50 7.56
N ALA A 44 -5.19 -15.53 6.94
CA ALA A 44 -6.61 -15.63 6.64
C ALA A 44 -6.92 -16.84 5.75
N VAL A 45 -6.14 -17.07 4.70
CA VAL A 45 -6.30 -18.22 3.80
C VAL A 45 -6.05 -19.54 4.53
N ARG A 46 -5.03 -19.60 5.39
CA ARG A 46 -4.73 -20.82 6.16
C ARG A 46 -5.84 -21.13 7.18
N GLY A 47 -6.47 -20.11 7.75
CA GLY A 47 -7.60 -20.27 8.67
C GLY A 47 -8.87 -20.85 8.03
N MET A 48 -8.98 -20.85 6.69
CA MET A 48 -10.12 -21.43 5.97
C MET A 48 -10.05 -22.96 5.85
N ASP A 49 -8.94 -23.59 6.25
CA ASP A 49 -8.72 -25.05 6.20
C ASP A 49 -9.05 -25.67 4.82
N ILE A 50 -8.63 -25.00 3.76
CA ILE A 50 -8.82 -25.45 2.37
C ILE A 50 -7.54 -26.06 1.80
N SER A 51 -7.68 -27.05 0.91
CA SER A 51 -6.54 -27.63 0.22
C SER A 51 -5.91 -26.65 -0.79
N LEU A 52 -4.63 -26.83 -1.12
CA LEU A 52 -3.96 -26.01 -2.13
C LEU A 52 -4.62 -26.14 -3.52
N ALA A 53 -5.16 -27.32 -3.86
CA ALA A 53 -5.86 -27.55 -5.12
C ALA A 53 -7.20 -26.81 -5.17
N ASP A 54 -7.94 -26.82 -4.06
CA ASP A 54 -9.22 -26.11 -3.94
C ASP A 54 -9.01 -24.59 -3.92
N LEU A 55 -7.98 -24.10 -3.21
CA LEU A 55 -7.59 -22.70 -3.25
C LEU A 55 -7.26 -22.24 -4.69
N ALA A 56 -6.45 -23.03 -5.43
CA ALA A 56 -6.13 -22.71 -6.82
C ALA A 56 -7.39 -22.68 -7.71
N THR A 57 -8.31 -23.60 -7.48
CA THR A 57 -9.59 -23.67 -8.19
C THR A 57 -10.48 -22.46 -7.86
N LEU A 58 -10.55 -22.07 -6.58
CA LEU A 58 -11.29 -20.91 -6.10
C LEU A 58 -10.75 -19.61 -6.73
N LEU A 59 -9.43 -19.40 -6.70
CA LEU A 59 -8.80 -18.22 -7.31
C LEU A 59 -9.02 -18.15 -8.82
N LYS A 60 -8.94 -19.29 -9.52
CA LYS A 60 -9.24 -19.37 -10.96
C LYS A 60 -10.69 -19.00 -11.25
N THR A 61 -11.62 -19.51 -10.45
CA THR A 61 -13.06 -19.24 -10.56
C THR A 61 -13.38 -17.78 -10.26
N ALA A 62 -12.75 -17.19 -9.24
CA ALA A 62 -12.88 -15.78 -8.90
C ALA A 62 -12.35 -14.87 -10.03
N LYS A 63 -11.19 -15.20 -10.62
CA LYS A 63 -10.60 -14.46 -11.74
C LYS A 63 -11.48 -14.46 -12.98
N THR A 64 -12.25 -15.53 -13.22
CA THR A 64 -13.17 -15.63 -14.36
C THR A 64 -14.57 -15.10 -14.07
N GLY A 65 -14.77 -14.40 -12.94
CA GLY A 65 -16.05 -13.79 -12.55
C GLY A 65 -17.09 -14.77 -12.02
N GLY A 66 -16.72 -16.03 -11.74
CA GLY A 66 -17.64 -17.08 -11.29
C GLY A 66 -17.88 -17.13 -9.78
N ALA A 67 -17.07 -16.44 -8.98
CA ALA A 67 -17.16 -16.47 -7.52
C ALA A 67 -18.04 -15.35 -6.91
N THR A 68 -18.89 -14.68 -7.69
CA THR A 68 -19.91 -13.78 -7.14
C THR A 68 -21.16 -14.59 -6.79
N SER A 69 -21.13 -15.30 -5.68
CA SER A 69 -22.35 -15.73 -5.01
C SER A 69 -22.31 -15.23 -3.57
N GLY A 70 -22.97 -14.07 -3.32
CA GLY A 70 -23.60 -13.86 -2.02
C GLY A 70 -23.33 -12.58 -1.22
N GLN A 71 -22.34 -11.74 -1.53
CA GLN A 71 -22.14 -10.51 -0.74
C GLN A 71 -22.07 -9.27 -1.62
N LEU A 72 -23.24 -8.62 -1.74
CA LEU A 72 -23.37 -7.25 -2.21
C LEU A 72 -22.59 -6.34 -1.24
N GLY A 73 -21.40 -5.89 -1.64
CA GLY A 73 -20.83 -4.67 -1.05
C GLY A 73 -21.81 -3.50 -1.26
N PRO A 74 -21.78 -2.45 -0.42
CA PRO A 74 -22.67 -1.31 -0.57
C PRO A 74 -22.56 -0.76 -2.00
N LYS A 75 -23.70 -0.64 -2.68
CA LYS A 75 -23.75 -0.02 -4.02
C LYS A 75 -23.16 1.40 -3.92
N SER A 76 -21.98 1.62 -4.45
CA SER A 76 -21.57 2.97 -4.85
C SER A 76 -22.49 3.39 -5.99
N THR A 77 -23.52 4.16 -5.66
CA THR A 77 -24.24 4.96 -6.63
C THR A 77 -23.29 6.03 -7.14
N ASN A 78 -22.73 5.83 -8.35
CA ASN A 78 -22.30 6.96 -9.16
C ASN A 78 -23.55 7.80 -9.43
N GLN A 79 -23.65 8.95 -8.79
CA GLN A 79 -24.37 10.07 -9.36
C GLN A 79 -23.32 11.02 -9.91
N GLU A 80 -23.12 10.92 -11.22
CA GLU A 80 -22.67 12.04 -12.02
C GLU A 80 -23.71 13.16 -11.82
N GLN A 81 -23.30 14.25 -11.21
CA GLN A 81 -23.98 15.53 -11.38
C GLN A 81 -22.99 16.48 -12.02
N GLU A 82 -23.36 16.84 -13.25
CA GLU A 82 -22.77 17.86 -14.10
C GLU A 82 -22.55 19.15 -13.30
N GLU A 83 -21.30 19.59 -13.19
CA GLU A 83 -20.99 20.99 -12.90
C GLU A 83 -21.14 21.75 -14.23
N THR A 84 -22.33 22.28 -14.45
CA THR A 84 -22.56 23.28 -15.49
C THR A 84 -21.87 24.57 -15.07
N GLU A 85 -20.95 25.04 -15.91
CA GLU A 85 -20.34 26.37 -15.85
C GLU A 85 -21.41 27.47 -15.86
N GLU A 86 -21.37 28.36 -14.86
CA GLU A 86 -21.54 29.83 -14.98
C GLU A 86 -21.10 30.55 -13.69
#